data_AF-A0A317JCZ8-F1
#
_entry.id   AF-A0A317JCZ8-F1
#
_cell.length_a   1.000
_cell.length_b   1.000
_cell.length_c   1.000
_cell.angle_alpha   90.00
_cell.angle_beta   90.00
_cell.angle_gamma   90.00
#
_symmetry.space_group_name_H-M   'P 1'
#
loop_
_entity.id
_entity.type
_entity.pdbx_description
1 polymer ?
#
loop_
_entity_poly.entity_id
_entity_poly.type
_entity_poly.pdbx_seq_one_letter_code
_entity_poly.pdbx_strand_id
1 'polypeptide(L)'
;MVTLGGVYTSQNHKKSIVKDFQKAKDLLSEKELFSQSGETPSRDAFCTQKIIEKQRVFEGRLINILYDYAPIGPEKVHLLLVPKEHREKFSDLTKEEFLEIDDLSQKLIHFYKDKNPDRRDSAVHVFDKTGALAGQTVPHWHQTPCIYHNQDSRALG
;
A
#
# COMPACT_ATOMS: atom_id res chain seq x y z
N MET A 1 1.19 15.05 23.78
CA MET A 1 -0.25 14.76 23.61
C MET A 1 -0.39 14.07 22.26
N VAL A 2 -0.67 12.76 22.23
CA VAL A 2 -0.81 11.99 20.98
C VAL A 2 -2.29 11.72 20.77
N THR A 3 -2.86 12.26 19.69
CA THR A 3 -4.26 12.08 19.33
C THR A 3 -4.34 11.02 18.24
N LEU A 4 -4.77 9.80 18.59
CA LEU A 4 -5.04 8.71 17.64
C LEU A 4 -6.51 8.79 17.22
N GLY A 5 -6.79 9.52 16.14
CA GLY A 5 -8.10 9.57 15.49
C GLY A 5 -8.23 8.49 14.43
N GLY A 6 -8.71 7.30 14.79
CA GLY A 6 -9.09 6.27 13.81
C GLY A 6 -10.46 6.60 13.20
N VAL A 7 -10.54 6.81 11.89
CA VAL A 7 -11.80 7.07 11.19
C VAL A 7 -12.23 5.81 10.42
N TYR A 8 -13.45 5.33 10.69
CA TYR A 8 -14.04 4.20 9.97
C TYR A 8 -14.37 4.57 8.51
N THR A 9 -13.97 3.71 7.56
CA THR A 9 -14.36 3.82 6.14
C THR A 9 -15.53 2.89 5.82
N SER A 10 -16.51 3.38 5.05
CA SER A 10 -17.70 2.60 4.70
C SER A 10 -17.39 1.54 3.63
N GLN A 11 -18.09 0.41 3.65
CA GLN A 11 -17.89 -0.67 2.67
C GLN A 11 -18.11 -0.22 1.21
N ASN A 12 -18.95 0.79 0.98
CA ASN A 12 -19.23 1.33 -0.35
C ASN A 12 -18.02 2.08 -0.93
N HIS A 13 -17.28 2.82 -0.10
CA HIS A 13 -16.07 3.52 -0.52
C HIS A 13 -14.97 2.54 -0.96
N LYS A 14 -14.76 1.48 -0.18
CA LYS A 14 -13.84 0.40 -0.52
C LYS A 14 -14.19 -0.27 -1.85
N LYS A 15 -15.47 -0.59 -2.08
CA LYS A 15 -15.93 -1.19 -3.35
C LYS A 15 -15.68 -0.27 -4.55
N SER A 16 -15.82 1.05 -4.38
CA SER A 16 -15.53 2.02 -5.44
C SER A 16 -14.04 2.01 -5.81
N ILE A 17 -13.15 2.10 -4.82
CA ILE A 17 -11.69 2.08 -5.03
C ILE A 17 -11.26 0.78 -5.72
N VAL A 18 -11.74 -0.37 -5.24
CA VAL A 18 -11.45 -1.67 -5.85
C VAL A 18 -11.91 -1.71 -7.31
N LYS A 19 -13.11 -1.22 -7.61
CA LYS A 19 -13.65 -1.18 -8.97
C LYS A 19 -12.83 -0.26 -9.88
N ASP A 20 -12.37 0.87 -9.37
CA ASP A 20 -11.57 1.81 -10.13
C ASP A 20 -10.15 1.27 -10.40
N PHE A 21 -9.56 0.55 -9.44
CA PHE A 21 -8.30 -0.17 -9.62
C PHE A 21 -8.40 -1.36 -10.57
N GLN A 22 -9.48 -2.13 -10.49
CA GLN A 22 -9.72 -3.24 -11.41
C GLN A 22 -9.84 -2.77 -12.87
N LYS A 23 -10.39 -1.57 -13.11
CA LYS A 23 -10.41 -0.97 -14.45
C LYS A 23 -9.03 -0.49 -14.90
N ALA A 24 -8.17 -0.09 -13.96
CA ALA A 24 -6.78 0.29 -14.24
C ALA A 24 -5.84 -0.92 -14.34
N LYS A 25 -6.34 -2.14 -14.13
CA LYS A 25 -5.56 -3.38 -14.15
C LYS A 25 -4.80 -3.57 -15.47
N ASP A 26 -5.38 -3.15 -16.58
CA ASP A 26 -4.77 -3.23 -17.91
C ASP A 26 -3.55 -2.30 -18.05
N LEU A 27 -3.45 -1.23 -17.25
CA LEU A 27 -2.29 -0.33 -17.20
C LEU A 27 -1.15 -0.91 -16.34
N LEU A 28 -1.45 -1.87 -15.46
CA LEU A 28 -0.49 -2.45 -14.52
C LEU A 28 0.19 -3.72 -15.05
N SER A 29 -0.27 -4.27 -16.17
CA SER A 29 0.17 -5.56 -16.70
C SER A 29 1.28 -5.41 -17.76
N GLU A 30 2.54 -5.66 -17.40
CA GLU A 30 3.59 -5.99 -18.37
C GLU A 30 4.42 -7.23 -17.96
N LYS A 31 5.11 -7.77 -18.98
CA LYS A 31 5.55 -9.16 -19.23
C LYS A 31 6.82 -9.59 -18.45
N GLU A 32 6.91 -10.90 -18.24
CA GLU A 32 7.73 -11.66 -17.27
C GLU A 32 9.26 -11.63 -17.38
N LEU A 33 9.97 -11.88 -16.26
CA LEU A 33 10.92 -13.01 -16.11
C LEU A 33 11.34 -13.24 -14.62
N PHE A 34 11.54 -14.51 -14.25
CA PHE A 34 12.34 -15.04 -13.11
C PHE A 34 11.73 -15.30 -11.71
N SER A 35 12.55 -15.98 -10.90
CA SER A 35 12.36 -17.30 -10.26
C SER A 35 11.84 -17.25 -8.82
N GLN A 36 11.12 -18.31 -8.45
CA GLN A 36 10.56 -18.53 -7.11
C GLN A 36 11.65 -18.72 -6.06
N SER A 37 11.57 -17.96 -4.95
CA SER A 37 12.33 -18.21 -3.73
C SER A 37 11.37 -18.69 -2.63
N GLY A 38 11.80 -19.72 -1.90
CA GLY A 38 10.96 -20.56 -1.06
C GLY A 38 10.36 -19.91 0.19
N GLU A 39 9.18 -20.44 0.52
CA GLU A 39 8.30 -20.08 1.62
C GLU A 39 8.92 -20.38 2.99
N THR A 40 8.96 -19.39 3.87
CA THR A 40 8.98 -19.63 5.32
C THR A 40 7.62 -19.25 5.90
N PRO A 41 6.90 -20.17 6.57
CA PRO A 41 5.55 -19.89 7.08
C PRO A 41 5.61 -19.00 8.32
N SER A 42 5.55 -17.69 8.12
CA SER A 42 5.21 -16.71 9.16
C SER A 42 3.69 -16.69 9.39
N ARG A 43 3.26 -16.29 10.59
CA ARG A 43 1.84 -16.31 11.04
C ARG A 43 1.23 -14.92 11.22
N ASP A 44 1.78 -13.89 10.61
CA ASP A 44 1.21 -12.54 10.72
C ASP A 44 -0.03 -12.33 9.81
N ALA A 45 -0.62 -11.14 9.91
CA ALA A 45 -1.84 -10.78 9.19
C ALA A 45 -1.66 -10.76 7.67
N PHE A 46 -0.46 -10.45 7.17
CA PHE A 46 -0.14 -10.38 5.75
C PHE A 46 0.31 -11.73 5.17
N CYS A 47 0.59 -12.73 6.01
CA CYS A 47 0.75 -14.12 5.58
C CYS A 47 -0.58 -14.90 5.55
N THR A 48 -1.65 -14.35 6.12
CA THR A 48 -2.94 -15.05 6.23
C THR A 48 -3.81 -14.80 4.99
N GLN A 49 -3.95 -15.81 4.13
CA GLN A 49 -4.72 -15.73 2.87
C GLN A 49 -6.13 -15.14 3.04
N LYS A 50 -6.86 -15.52 4.11
CA LYS A 50 -8.20 -14.99 4.39
C LYS A 50 -8.21 -13.48 4.68
N ILE A 51 -7.14 -12.93 5.23
CA ILE A 51 -6.98 -11.49 5.49
C ILE A 51 -6.62 -10.79 4.19
N ILE A 52 -5.64 -11.33 3.45
CA ILE A 52 -5.23 -10.85 2.13
C ILE A 52 -6.45 -10.72 1.22
N GLU A 53 -7.22 -11.79 1.02
CA GLU A 53 -8.40 -11.79 0.14
C GLU A 53 -9.45 -10.74 0.49
N LYS A 54 -9.60 -10.43 1.79
CA LYS A 54 -10.53 -9.40 2.24
C LYS A 54 -10.04 -8.00 1.93
N GLN A 55 -8.73 -7.76 1.93
CA GLN A 55 -8.14 -6.43 1.82
C GLN A 55 -7.57 -6.14 0.43
N ARG A 56 -7.29 -7.17 -0.37
CA ARG A 56 -6.61 -7.08 -1.66
C ARG A 56 -7.41 -6.25 -2.66
N VAL A 57 -6.73 -5.23 -3.18
CA VAL A 57 -7.20 -4.35 -4.25
C VAL A 57 -6.62 -4.81 -5.58
N PHE A 58 -5.35 -5.18 -5.58
CA PHE A 58 -4.63 -5.67 -6.75
C PHE A 58 -3.63 -6.75 -6.34
N GLU A 59 -3.40 -7.71 -7.24
CA GLU A 59 -2.42 -8.77 -7.09
C GLU A 59 -1.38 -8.60 -8.19
N GLY A 60 -0.17 -8.21 -7.81
CA GLY A 60 1.01 -8.24 -8.66
C GLY A 60 1.62 -9.63 -8.70
N ARG A 61 2.83 -9.72 -9.23
CA ARG A 61 3.59 -10.97 -9.31
C ARG A 61 4.15 -11.33 -7.94
N LEU A 62 4.97 -10.46 -7.36
CA LEU A 62 5.61 -10.64 -6.05
C LEU A 62 4.92 -9.82 -4.95
N ILE A 63 4.13 -8.82 -5.33
CA ILE A 63 3.56 -7.84 -4.40
C ILE A 63 2.03 -7.87 -4.44
N ASN A 64 1.41 -7.83 -3.27
CA ASN A 64 -0.01 -7.55 -3.10
C ASN A 64 -0.22 -6.06 -2.81
N ILE A 65 -1.25 -5.46 -3.39
CA ILE A 65 -1.74 -4.14 -2.97
C ILE A 65 -2.99 -4.36 -2.14
N LEU A 66 -2.92 -4.02 -0.87
CA LEU A 66 -3.98 -4.17 0.11
C LEU A 66 -4.56 -2.81 0.50
N TYR A 67 -5.84 -2.78 0.83
CA TYR A 67 -6.48 -1.63 1.44
C TYR A 67 -6.26 -1.64 2.95
N ASP A 68 -5.69 -0.58 3.50
CA ASP A 68 -5.50 -0.46 4.94
C ASP A 68 -6.86 -0.39 5.65
N TYR A 69 -7.02 -1.18 6.71
CA TYR A 69 -8.24 -1.21 7.50
C TYR A 69 -8.40 0.06 8.37
N ALA A 70 -7.31 0.78 8.66
CA ALA A 70 -7.28 2.00 9.45
C ALA A 70 -6.60 3.15 8.67
N PRO A 71 -7.21 3.63 7.56
CA PRO A 71 -6.58 4.63 6.72
C PRO A 71 -6.36 5.94 7.46
N ILE A 72 -5.16 6.50 7.29
CA ILE A 72 -4.77 7.79 7.87
C ILE A 72 -4.83 8.84 6.76
N GLY A 73 -5.50 9.96 7.03
CA GLY A 73 -5.61 11.10 6.11
C GLY A 73 -7.04 11.42 5.68
N PRO A 74 -7.29 12.65 5.21
CA PRO A 74 -8.63 13.15 4.88
C PRO A 74 -9.27 12.38 3.72
N GLU A 75 -8.44 11.88 2.81
CA GLU A 75 -8.85 11.16 1.60
C GLU A 75 -9.30 9.73 1.86
N LYS A 76 -9.03 9.16 3.05
CA LYS A 76 -9.37 7.77 3.41
C LYS A 76 -8.81 6.71 2.46
N VAL A 77 -7.96 7.09 1.51
CA VAL A 77 -7.31 6.15 0.60
C VAL A 77 -5.89 5.89 1.07
N HIS A 78 -5.74 4.76 1.75
CA HIS A 78 -4.46 4.30 2.30
C HIS A 78 -4.25 2.87 1.82
N LEU A 79 -3.30 2.70 0.90
CA LEU A 79 -2.96 1.41 0.31
C LEU A 79 -1.63 0.93 0.85
N LEU A 80 -1.51 -0.37 1.04
CA LEU A 80 -0.32 -1.05 1.48
C LEU A 80 0.23 -1.87 0.31
N LEU A 81 1.48 -1.63 -0.07
CA LEU A 81 2.23 -2.54 -0.94
C LEU A 81 2.96 -3.53 -0.04
N VAL A 82 2.64 -4.81 -0.20
CA VAL A 82 3.08 -5.88 0.71
C VAL A 82 3.64 -7.04 -0.11
N PRO A 83 4.87 -7.51 0.13
CA PRO A 83 5.39 -8.70 -0.54
C PRO A 83 4.54 -9.93 -0.20
N LYS A 84 4.46 -10.88 -1.13
CA LYS A 84 3.77 -12.16 -0.90
C LYS A 84 4.55 -13.01 0.08
N GLU A 85 5.87 -13.02 -0.06
CA GLU A 85 6.78 -13.66 0.88
C GLU A 85 6.96 -12.82 2.14
N HIS A 86 7.16 -13.49 3.27
CA HIS A 86 7.39 -12.82 4.54
C HIS A 86 8.74 -12.10 4.56
N ARG A 87 8.70 -10.77 4.58
CA ARG A 87 9.86 -9.90 4.76
C ARG A 87 9.61 -9.06 6.00
N GLU A 88 10.50 -8.98 6.97
CA GLU A 88 10.23 -8.14 8.16
C GLU A 88 10.67 -6.69 7.96
N LYS A 89 11.73 -6.50 7.17
CA LYS A 89 12.47 -5.26 7.02
C LYS A 89 12.71 -4.96 5.55
N PHE A 90 12.97 -3.70 5.23
CA PHE A 90 13.32 -3.28 3.87
C PHE A 90 14.55 -4.04 3.32
N SER A 91 15.55 -4.29 4.17
CA SER A 91 16.76 -5.03 3.80
C SER A 91 16.53 -6.49 3.42
N ASP A 92 15.37 -7.05 3.76
CA ASP A 92 15.05 -8.44 3.48
C ASP A 92 14.44 -8.60 2.07
N LEU A 93 14.05 -7.50 1.43
CA LEU A 93 13.47 -7.49 0.09
C LEU A 93 14.48 -7.99 -0.95
N THR A 94 13.99 -8.78 -1.91
CA THR A 94 14.76 -9.06 -3.12
C THR A 94 14.79 -7.84 -4.03
N LYS A 95 15.75 -7.82 -4.96
CA LYS A 95 15.81 -6.79 -5.99
C LYS A 95 14.52 -6.76 -6.81
N GLU A 96 13.97 -7.93 -7.11
CA GLU A 96 12.77 -8.09 -7.93
C GLU A 96 11.52 -7.60 -7.20
N GLU A 97 11.40 -7.87 -5.90
CA GLU A 97 10.33 -7.32 -5.04
C GLU A 97 10.42 -5.79 -5.02
N PHE A 98 11.62 -5.24 -4.78
CA PHE A 98 11.83 -3.79 -4.75
C PHE A 98 11.47 -3.11 -6.07
N LEU A 99 11.89 -3.67 -7.21
CA LEU A 99 11.56 -3.11 -8.53
C LEU A 99 10.05 -3.13 -8.80
N GLU A 100 9.36 -4.20 -8.38
CA GLU A 100 7.90 -4.27 -8.51
C GLU A 100 7.18 -3.28 -7.58
N ILE A 101 7.68 -3.08 -6.36
CA ILE A 101 7.17 -2.08 -5.43
C ILE A 101 7.30 -0.67 -6.01
N ASP A 102 8.47 -0.32 -6.55
CA ASP A 102 8.73 1.01 -7.12
C ASP A 102 7.80 1.28 -8.31
N ASP A 103 7.72 0.34 -9.25
CA ASP A 103 6.83 0.43 -10.42
C ASP A 103 5.35 0.57 -10.01
N LEU A 104 4.86 -0.30 -9.12
CA LEU A 104 3.50 -0.23 -8.63
C LEU A 104 3.21 1.06 -7.87
N SER A 105 4.17 1.54 -7.06
CA SER A 105 4.02 2.79 -6.31
C SER A 105 3.90 4.00 -7.25
N GLN A 106 4.73 4.07 -8.29
CA GLN A 106 4.64 5.15 -9.28
C GLN A 106 3.32 5.10 -10.05
N LYS A 107 2.87 3.91 -10.47
CA LYS A 107 1.58 3.72 -11.13
C LYS A 107 0.41 4.10 -10.23
N LEU A 108 0.45 3.75 -8.95
CA LEU A 108 -0.53 4.18 -7.95
C LEU A 108 -0.59 5.69 -7.84
N ILE A 109 0.56 6.34 -7.65
CA ILE A 109 0.68 7.79 -7.51
C ILE A 109 0.11 8.50 -8.75
N HIS A 110 0.50 8.04 -9.93
CA HIS A 110 0.02 8.61 -11.19
C HIS A 110 -1.50 8.46 -11.34
N PHE A 111 -2.01 7.25 -11.08
CA PHE A 111 -3.44 6.97 -11.09
C PHE A 111 -4.23 7.90 -10.16
N TYR A 112 -3.75 8.12 -8.94
CA TYR A 112 -4.42 9.05 -8.00
C TYR A 112 -4.41 10.48 -8.50
N LYS A 113 -3.28 10.96 -9.03
CA LYS A 113 -3.16 12.33 -9.55
C LYS A 113 -4.07 12.55 -10.76
N ASP A 114 -4.20 11.57 -11.63
CA ASP A 114 -5.06 11.68 -12.81
C ASP A 114 -6.55 11.58 -12.49
N LYS A 115 -6.93 10.77 -11.48
CA LYS A 115 -8.30 10.72 -10.99
C LYS A 115 -8.74 11.98 -10.26
N ASN A 116 -7.79 12.77 -9.77
CA ASN A 116 -8.04 13.97 -8.98
C ASN A 116 -7.27 15.16 -9.58
N PRO A 117 -7.71 15.69 -10.74
CA PRO A 117 -6.96 16.73 -11.46
C PRO A 117 -6.74 18.01 -10.62
N ASP A 118 -7.68 18.37 -9.75
CA ASP A 118 -7.57 19.50 -8.81
C ASP A 118 -6.44 19.31 -7.77
N ARG A 119 -5.82 18.13 -7.75
CA ARG A 119 -4.85 17.66 -6.76
C ARG A 119 -3.60 17.10 -7.41
N ARG A 120 -3.36 17.39 -8.68
CA ARG A 120 -2.17 16.95 -9.42
C ARG A 120 -0.86 17.37 -8.74
N ASP A 121 -0.86 18.55 -8.09
CA ASP A 121 0.31 19.14 -7.41
C ASP A 121 0.47 18.68 -5.96
N SER A 122 -0.27 17.64 -5.53
CA SER A 122 -0.14 17.09 -4.18
C SER A 122 1.22 16.45 -3.97
N ALA A 123 1.77 16.67 -2.79
CA ALA A 123 2.93 15.94 -2.32
C ALA A 123 2.52 14.48 -2.03
N VAL A 124 3.38 13.55 -2.39
CA VAL A 124 3.22 12.15 -1.98
C VAL A 124 4.40 11.80 -1.10
N HIS A 125 4.09 11.36 0.12
CA HIS A 125 5.07 10.82 1.04
C HIS A 125 4.96 9.30 1.02
N VAL A 126 6.07 8.64 0.78
CA VAL A 126 6.17 7.19 0.83
C VAL A 126 6.81 6.82 2.16
N PHE A 127 6.14 5.99 2.95
CA PHE A 127 6.63 5.55 4.24
C PHE A 127 6.73 4.03 4.28
N ASP A 128 7.82 3.55 4.86
CA ASP A 128 7.93 2.22 5.42
C ASP A 128 8.36 2.35 6.90
N LYS A 129 7.94 1.39 7.72
CA LYS A 129 8.26 1.38 9.15
C LYS A 129 8.89 0.05 9.48
N THR A 130 10.11 0.10 10.00
CA THR A 130 10.84 -1.10 10.44
C THR A 130 11.02 -1.07 11.96
N GLY A 131 10.47 -2.07 12.64
CA GLY A 131 10.55 -2.26 14.08
C GLY A 131 9.51 -1.47 14.89
N ALA A 132 9.27 -1.94 16.12
CA ALA A 132 8.26 -1.39 17.02
C ALA A 132 8.49 0.09 17.37
N LEU A 133 9.75 0.53 17.48
CA LEU A 133 10.10 1.92 17.77
C LEU A 133 9.74 2.88 16.63
N ALA A 134 9.68 2.39 15.39
CA ALA A 134 9.21 3.14 14.23
C ALA A 134 7.68 3.08 14.07
N GLY A 135 6.97 2.36 14.98
CA GLY A 135 5.53 2.17 14.92
C GLY A 135 5.07 1.08 13.94
N GLN A 136 5.93 0.11 13.61
CA GLN A 136 5.53 -1.09 12.85
C GLN A 136 4.63 -1.97 13.74
N THR A 137 3.40 -2.22 13.32
CA THR A 137 2.41 -3.01 14.07
C THR A 137 2.28 -4.45 13.58
N VAL A 138 2.52 -4.68 12.30
CA VAL A 138 2.60 -6.02 11.69
C VAL A 138 4.06 -6.25 11.33
N PRO A 139 4.71 -7.33 11.82
CA PRO A 139 6.13 -7.61 11.57
C PRO A 139 6.32 -8.20 10.17
N HIS A 140 5.77 -7.52 9.17
CA HIS A 140 5.86 -7.83 7.76
C HIS A 140 5.95 -6.48 7.05
N TRP A 141 7.01 -6.30 6.28
CA TRP A 141 7.37 -5.08 5.61
C TRP A 141 6.25 -4.66 4.65
N HIS A 142 5.87 -3.39 4.73
CA HIS A 142 4.87 -2.83 3.85
C HIS A 142 5.20 -1.36 3.63
N GLN A 143 4.95 -0.92 2.40
CA GLN A 143 5.12 0.47 2.00
C GLN A 143 3.76 1.12 1.80
N THR A 144 3.66 2.35 2.27
CA THR A 144 2.44 3.15 2.25
C THR A 144 2.71 4.46 1.50
N PRO A 145 2.16 4.66 0.30
CA PRO A 145 2.12 5.97 -0.33
C PRO A 145 0.94 6.77 0.26
N CYS A 146 1.27 7.83 1.00
CA CYS A 146 0.31 8.79 1.55
C CYS A 146 0.31 10.07 0.70
N ILE A 147 -0.85 10.46 0.18
CA ILE A 147 -1.02 11.69 -0.59
C ILE A 147 -1.44 12.80 0.37
N TYR A 148 -0.68 13.90 0.36
CA TYR A 148 -0.96 15.09 1.16
C TYR A 148 -1.21 16.29 0.27
N HIS A 149 -2.26 17.04 0.60
CA HIS A 149 -2.52 18.33 -0.02
C HIS A 149 -1.80 19.44 0.75
N ASN A 150 -1.23 20.41 0.03
CA ASN A 150 -0.50 21.53 0.64
C ASN A 150 -1.35 22.34 1.64
N GLN A 151 -2.68 22.25 1.56
CA GLN A 151 -3.59 22.90 2.52
C GLN A 151 -3.73 22.15 3.86
N ASP A 152 -3.28 20.90 3.95
CA ASP A 152 -3.36 20.04 5.15
C ASP A 152 -2.08 20.08 6.01
N SER A 153 -1.05 20.81 5.58
CA SER A 153 0.27 20.92 6.24
C SER A 153 0.25 21.57 7.64
N ARG A 154 -0.91 22.03 8.13
CA ARG A 154 -1.06 22.59 9.49
C ARG A 154 -1.20 21.54 10.61
N ALA A 155 -1.26 20.26 10.29
CA ALA A 155 -1.50 19.20 11.28
C ALA A 155 -0.24 18.42 11.74
N LEU A 156 0.97 18.83 11.31
CA LEU A 156 2.22 18.16 11.67
C LEU A 156 3.24 19.08 12.37
N GLY A 157 2.76 20.12 13.06
CA GLY A 157 3.55 20.96 13.97
C GLY A 157 3.36 20.55 15.42
#